data_AF-A0A3N4LC38-F1
#
_entry.id   AF-A0A3N4LC38-F1
#
_cell.length_a   1.000
_cell.length_b   1.000
_cell.length_c   1.000
_cell.angle_alpha   90.00
_cell.angle_beta   90.00
_cell.angle_gamma   90.00
#
_symmetry.space_group_name_H-M   'P 1'
#
loop_
_entity.id
_entity.type
_entity.pdbx_description
1 polymer ?
#
loop_
_entity_poly.entity_id
_entity_poly.type
_entity_poly.pdbx_seq_one_letter_code
_entity_poly.pdbx_strand_id
1 'polypeptide(L)'
;VMVWGCFRGCKQGGFTALLDGRNTAKTYKKILKNHLFRVREEMYAEGILDPVFQHDNSPIHTAKIITAWLDKYNFDVTDHPPYSPDLNPIEHVWVEL
;
A
#
# COMPACT_ATOMS: atom_id res chain seq x y z
N VAL A 1 -18.12 3.47 5.16
CA VAL A 1 -17.04 4.24 4.50
C VAL A 1 -15.93 3.27 4.14
N MET A 2 -15.29 3.36 2.99
CA MET A 2 -14.12 2.52 2.69
C MET A 2 -12.87 3.30 3.07
N VAL A 3 -11.87 2.65 3.67
CA VAL A 3 -10.62 3.30 4.08
C VAL A 3 -9.46 2.55 3.44
N TRP A 4 -8.49 3.31 2.96
CA TRP A 4 -7.16 2.80 2.64
C TRP A 4 -6.18 3.30 3.69
N GLY A 5 -5.26 2.44 4.12
CA GLY A 5 -4.19 2.78 5.03
C GLY A 5 -2.91 2.05 4.67
N CYS A 6 -1.79 2.57 5.15
CA CYS A 6 -0.51 1.86 5.17
C CYS A 6 0.28 2.22 6.43
N PHE A 7 1.22 1.37 6.80
CA PHE A 7 2.08 1.54 7.96
C PHE A 7 3.43 0.87 7.73
N ARG A 8 4.39 1.16 8.63
CA ARG A 8 5.72 0.57 8.65
C ARG A 8 6.19 0.44 10.10
N GLY A 9 6.59 -0.76 10.53
CA GLY A 9 6.95 -1.00 11.93
C GLY A 9 5.87 -0.48 12.88
N CYS A 10 6.22 0.46 13.76
CA CYS A 10 5.28 1.12 14.69
C CYS A 10 4.73 2.47 14.20
N LYS A 11 4.98 2.89 12.95
CA LYS A 11 4.58 4.20 12.43
C LYS A 11 3.53 4.10 11.33
N GLN A 12 2.54 4.98 11.40
CA GLN A 12 1.53 5.17 10.36
C GLN A 12 2.15 5.78 9.09
N GLY A 13 1.91 5.15 7.94
CA GLY A 13 2.42 5.57 6.63
C GLY A 13 1.45 6.48 5.87
N GLY A 14 0.16 6.46 6.18
CA GLY A 14 -0.85 7.34 5.57
C GLY A 14 -2.21 6.68 5.47
N PHE A 15 -3.26 7.49 5.45
CA PHE A 15 -4.65 7.04 5.41
C PHE A 15 -5.46 7.87 4.41
N THR A 16 -6.45 7.25 3.78
CA THR A 16 -7.38 7.93 2.85
C THR A 16 -8.76 7.32 2.95
N ALA A 17 -9.74 8.16 3.32
CA ALA A 17 -11.15 7.81 3.23
C ALA A 17 -11.61 7.83 1.77
N LEU A 18 -12.20 6.72 1.33
CA LEU A 18 -12.85 6.54 0.04
C LEU A 18 -14.35 6.70 0.22
N LEU A 19 -14.84 7.94 0.05
CA LEU A 19 -16.21 8.33 0.38
C LEU A 19 -17.24 7.80 -0.63
N ASP A 20 -16.86 7.64 -1.90
CA ASP A 20 -17.79 7.28 -2.99
C ASP A 20 -17.87 5.76 -3.25
N GLY A 21 -17.25 4.94 -2.40
CA GLY A 21 -17.33 3.45 -2.42
C GLY A 21 -16.71 2.75 -3.65
N ARG A 22 -16.47 3.45 -4.76
CA ARG A 22 -15.81 2.92 -5.95
C ARG A 22 -14.31 3.11 -5.88
N ASN A 23 -13.61 2.08 -5.42
CA ASN A 23 -12.19 1.96 -5.65
C ASN A 23 -11.94 1.42 -7.07
N THR A 24 -11.09 2.10 -7.84
CA THR A 24 -10.65 1.67 -9.17
C THR A 24 -9.13 1.67 -9.19
N ALA A 25 -8.51 1.00 -10.16
CA ALA A 25 -7.05 1.05 -10.31
C ALA A 25 -6.53 2.50 -10.50
N LYS A 26 -7.32 3.40 -11.11
CA LYS A 26 -6.94 4.83 -11.20
C LYS A 26 -6.98 5.52 -9.83
N THR A 27 -8.02 5.25 -9.04
CA THR A 27 -8.17 5.79 -7.69
C THR A 27 -7.04 5.27 -6.78
N TYR A 28 -6.78 3.96 -6.82
CA TYR A 28 -5.71 3.34 -6.06
C TYR A 28 -4.33 3.89 -6.43
N LYS A 29 -4.04 4.06 -7.73
CA LYS A 29 -2.80 4.71 -8.19
C LYS A 29 -2.62 6.12 -7.61
N LYS A 30 -3.70 6.91 -7.56
CA LYS A 30 -3.67 8.25 -6.97
C LYS A 30 -3.34 8.19 -5.48
N ILE A 31 -3.93 7.23 -4.75
CA ILE A 31 -3.62 6.99 -3.34
C ILE A 31 -2.15 6.62 -3.17
N LEU A 32 -1.64 5.66 -3.93
CA LEU A 32 -0.23 5.25 -3.85
C LEU A 32 0.71 6.44 -4.11
N LYS A 33 0.43 7.23 -5.15
CA LYS A 33 1.23 8.43 -5.46
C LYS A 33 1.23 9.45 -4.32
N ASN A 34 0.12 9.60 -3.61
CA ASN A 34 0.00 10.57 -2.52
C ASN A 34 0.77 10.15 -1.26
N HIS A 35 0.95 8.85 -1.02
CA HIS A 35 1.52 8.35 0.23
C HIS A 35 2.89 7.71 0.07
N LEU A 36 3.08 6.82 -0.91
CA LEU A 36 4.27 5.95 -0.97
C LEU A 36 5.59 6.70 -1.11
N PHE A 37 5.64 7.78 -1.89
CA PHE A 37 6.87 8.58 -1.99
C PHE A 37 7.26 9.18 -0.65
N ARG A 38 6.30 9.81 0.05
CA ARG A 38 6.54 10.39 1.38
C ARG A 38 7.03 9.33 2.36
N VAL A 39 6.35 8.18 2.43
CA VAL A 39 6.72 7.08 3.33
C VAL A 39 8.13 6.57 3.03
N ARG A 40 8.49 6.42 1.75
CA ARG A 40 9.82 5.98 1.33
C ARG A 40 10.91 6.97 1.72
N GLU A 41 10.71 8.27 1.46
CA GLU A 41 11.68 9.30 1.87
C GLU A 41 11.86 9.36 3.39
N GLU A 42 10.77 9.17 4.16
CA GLU A 42 10.86 9.05 5.62
C GLU A 42 11.66 7.81 6.05
N MET A 43 11.49 6.68 5.36
CA MET A 43 12.26 5.45 5.63
C MET A 43 13.75 5.64 5.31
N TYR A 44 14.08 6.30 4.20
CA TYR A 44 15.46 6.65 3.85
C TYR A 44 16.08 7.58 4.89
N ALA A 45 15.36 8.58 5.37
CA ALA A 45 15.82 9.46 6.45
C ALA A 45 16.05 8.71 7.77
N GLU A 46 15.37 7.59 7.98
CA GLU A 46 15.54 6.68 9.13
C GLU A 46 16.62 5.61 8.91
N GLY A 47 17.32 5.62 7.76
CA GLY A 47 18.39 4.68 7.44
C GLY A 47 17.92 3.31 6.93
N ILE A 48 16.65 3.17 6.55
CA ILE A 48 16.11 1.94 5.94
C ILE A 48 16.28 2.05 4.41
N LEU A 49 17.27 1.37 3.85
CA LEU A 49 17.74 1.64 2.49
C LEU A 49 16.98 0.93 1.35
N ASP A 50 16.24 -0.16 1.65
CA ASP A 50 15.53 -0.95 0.62
C ASP A 50 14.13 -1.37 1.10
N PRO A 51 13.17 -0.43 1.21
CA PRO A 51 11.84 -0.74 1.70
C PRO A 51 11.02 -1.51 0.66
N VAL A 52 10.47 -2.65 1.07
CA VAL A 52 9.56 -3.47 0.25
C VAL A 52 8.11 -3.10 0.54
N PHE A 53 7.32 -2.90 -0.51
CA PHE A 53 5.90 -2.63 -0.43
C PHE A 53 5.09 -3.93 -0.41
N GLN A 54 4.15 -4.06 0.53
CA GLN A 54 3.23 -5.19 0.60
C GLN A 54 1.78 -4.72 0.33
N HIS A 55 1.07 -5.46 -0.53
CA HIS A 55 -0.38 -5.36 -0.70
C HIS A 55 -0.96 -6.72 -1.11
N ASP A 56 -2.28 -6.90 -0.98
CA ASP A 56 -2.94 -8.12 -1.44
C ASP A 56 -3.01 -8.21 -2.98
N ASN A 57 -3.41 -9.39 -3.49
CA ASN A 57 -3.56 -9.66 -4.92
C ASN A 57 -4.92 -9.25 -5.50
N SER A 58 -5.63 -8.29 -4.91
CA SER A 58 -6.89 -7.79 -5.46
C SER A 58 -6.73 -7.39 -6.94
N PRO A 59 -7.76 -7.61 -7.81
CA PRO A 59 -7.69 -7.21 -9.23
C PRO A 59 -7.34 -5.72 -9.45
N ILE A 60 -7.64 -4.86 -8.47
CA ILE A 60 -7.27 -3.44 -8.51
C ILE A 60 -5.76 -3.26 -8.36
N HIS A 61 -5.14 -4.01 -7.44
CA HIS A 61 -3.73 -3.91 -7.07
C HIS A 61 -2.82 -4.56 -8.13
N THR A 62 -3.30 -5.63 -8.76
CA THR A 62 -2.59 -6.35 -9.83
C THR A 62 -2.86 -5.79 -11.23
N ALA A 63 -3.69 -4.75 -11.35
CA ALA A 63 -3.97 -4.10 -12.63
C ALA A 63 -2.70 -3.56 -13.28
N LYS A 64 -2.57 -3.69 -14.61
CA LYS A 64 -1.40 -3.23 -15.39
C LYS A 64 -0.96 -1.79 -15.10
N ILE A 65 -1.91 -0.90 -14.84
CA ILE A 65 -1.63 0.52 -14.54
C ILE A 65 -0.92 0.71 -13.19
N ILE A 66 -1.12 -0.22 -12.25
CA ILE A 66 -0.50 -0.26 -10.92
C ILE A 66 0.86 -0.90 -11.02
N THR A 67 0.95 -2.12 -11.55
CA THR A 67 2.21 -2.85 -11.65
C THR A 67 3.25 -2.07 -12.47
N ALA A 68 2.85 -1.51 -13.62
CA ALA A 68 3.74 -0.66 -14.42
C ALA A 68 4.11 0.66 -13.73
N TRP A 69 3.29 1.17 -12.79
CA TRP A 69 3.64 2.36 -12.04
C TRP A 69 4.62 2.05 -10.90
N LEU A 70 4.42 0.94 -10.18
CA LEU A 70 5.33 0.48 -9.14
C LEU A 70 6.72 0.19 -9.73
N ASP A 71 6.76 -0.54 -10.84
CA ASP A 71 7.99 -0.83 -11.60
C ASP A 71 8.68 0.45 -12.07
N LYS A 72 7.95 1.37 -12.71
CA LYS A 72 8.49 2.66 -13.18
C LYS A 72 9.16 3.50 -12.09
N TYR A 73 8.72 3.37 -10.83
CA TYR A 73 9.24 4.14 -9.71
C TYR A 73 10.07 3.30 -8.73
N ASN A 74 10.46 2.09 -9.14
CA ASN A 74 11.31 1.18 -8.37
C ASN A 74 10.76 0.94 -6.96
N PHE A 75 9.48 0.61 -6.88
CA PHE A 75 8.91 0.04 -5.66
C PHE A 75 8.96 -1.48 -5.77
N ASP A 76 9.78 -2.11 -4.95
CA ASP A 76 9.78 -3.56 -4.80
C ASP A 76 8.48 -3.99 -4.11
N VAL A 77 7.89 -5.09 -4.60
CA VAL A 77 6.61 -5.60 -4.11
C VAL A 77 6.80 -7.03 -3.61
N THR A 78 6.36 -7.31 -2.38
CA THR A 78 6.39 -8.68 -1.85
C THR A 78 5.33 -9.54 -2.51
N ASP A 79 5.68 -10.78 -2.87
CA ASP A 79 4.71 -11.79 -3.27
C ASP A 79 3.77 -12.12 -2.10
N HIS A 80 2.48 -11.90 -2.29
CA HIS A 80 1.46 -12.24 -1.29
C HIS A 80 0.67 -13.47 -1.74
N PRO A 81 0.53 -14.53 -0.92
CA PRO A 81 -0.27 -15.69 -1.30
C PRO A 81 -1.78 -15.35 -1.40
N PRO A 82 -2.52 -15.95 -2.34
CA PRO A 82 -3.97 -15.76 -2.40
C PRO A 82 -4.66 -16.25 -1.12
N TYR A 83 -5.68 -15.50 -0.66
CA TYR A 83 -6.49 -15.83 0.52
C TYR A 83 -5.72 -15.94 1.83
N SER A 84 -4.62 -15.19 1.98
CA SER A 84 -3.79 -15.19 3.19
C SER A 84 -3.81 -13.85 3.95
N PRO A 85 -4.97 -13.40 4.46
CA PRO A 85 -5.05 -12.17 5.24
C PRO A 85 -4.21 -12.24 6.54
N ASP A 86 -3.98 -13.43 7.07
CA ASP A 86 -3.10 -13.70 8.21
C ASP A 86 -1.64 -13.32 7.95
N LEU A 87 -1.23 -13.29 6.68
CA LEU A 87 0.10 -12.85 6.26
C LEU A 87 0.18 -11.36 5.94
N ASN A 88 -0.93 -10.62 6.07
CA ASN A 88 -0.98 -9.18 5.86
C ASN A 88 -1.07 -8.45 7.21
N PRO A 89 0.05 -7.89 7.72
CA PRO A 89 0.09 -7.28 9.05
C PRO A 89 -0.93 -6.16 9.28
N ILE A 90 -1.42 -5.51 8.21
CA ILE A 90 -2.42 -4.44 8.34
C ILE A 90 -3.78 -4.96 8.80
N GLU A 91 -4.10 -6.24 8.58
CA GLU A 91 -5.37 -6.83 9.02
C GLU A 91 -5.46 -6.83 10.56
N HIS A 92 -4.34 -7.02 11.26
CA HIS A 92 -4.29 -6.91 12.71
C HIS A 92 -4.54 -5.47 13.19
N VAL A 93 -4.00 -4.47 12.46
CA VAL A 93 -4.23 -3.05 12.78
C VAL A 93 -5.71 -2.71 12.63
N TRP A 94 -6.38 -3.23 11.61
CA TRP A 94 -7.80 -2.97 11.40
C TRP A 94 -8.70 -3.64 12.43
N VAL A 95 -8.32 -4.79 12.99
CA VAL A 95 -9.09 -5.43 14.06
C VAL A 95 -9.06 -4.61 15.36
N GLU A 96 -7.99 -3.82 15.57
CA GLU A 96 -7.83 -2.97 16.75
C GLU A 96 -8.49 -1.58 16.61
N LEU A 97 -8.96 -1.19 15.42
CA LEU A 97 -9.54 0.13 15.10
C LEU A 97 -11.07 0.11 15.05
#